data_AF-R2R4R6-F1
#
_entry.id   AF-R2R4R6-F1
#
_cell.length_a   1.000
_cell.length_b   1.000
_cell.length_c   1.000
_cell.angle_alpha   90.00
_cell.angle_beta   90.00
_cell.angle_gamma   90.00
#
_symmetry.space_group_name_H-M   'P 1'
#
loop_
_entity.id
_entity.type
_entity.pdbx_description
1 polymer ?
#
loop_
_entity_poly.entity_id
_entity_poly.type
_entity_poly.pdbx_seq_one_letter_code
_entity_poly.pdbx_strand_id
1 'polypeptide(L)'
;MEATLLRQERFDVMREIAIQEKDLALQWRGGKGQLLYVKLKKAKTLEARVNNIITPKNIHEVDTIKIIRNNRTFNVKVATEKTTYRRSFSGKYDAPVFYIETPITKAEYERIFNSK
;
A
#
# COMPACT_ATOMS: atom_id res chain seq x y z
N MET A 1 31.09 12.35 8.08
CA MET A 1 29.97 12.11 9.02
C MET A 1 28.64 12.73 8.54
N GLU A 2 28.56 13.25 7.29
CA GLU A 2 27.32 13.86 6.75
C GLU A 2 26.35 12.86 6.07
N ALA A 3 26.83 11.72 5.60
CA ALA A 3 26.00 10.76 4.87
C ALA A 3 24.90 10.11 5.72
N THR A 4 25.09 10.05 7.06
CA THR A 4 24.11 9.47 7.98
C THR A 4 22.96 10.43 8.29
N LEU A 5 23.26 11.73 8.37
CA LEU A 5 22.27 12.79 8.67
C LEU A 5 21.31 13.02 7.49
N LEU A 6 21.82 13.05 6.25
CA LEU A 6 21.00 13.13 5.03
C LEU A 6 20.06 11.93 4.84
N ARG A 7 20.45 10.76 5.39
CA ARG A 7 19.60 9.57 5.37
C ARG A 7 18.47 9.72 6.39
N GLN A 8 18.76 10.26 7.57
CA GLN A 8 17.80 10.47 8.66
C GLN A 8 16.71 11.48 8.28
N GLU A 9 17.06 12.61 7.65
CA GLU A 9 16.08 13.65 7.28
C GLU A 9 15.14 13.24 6.13
N ARG A 10 15.55 12.32 5.25
CA ARG A 10 14.67 11.78 4.20
C ARG A 10 13.58 10.84 4.72
N PHE A 11 13.79 10.24 5.90
CA PHE A 11 12.79 9.37 6.54
C PHE A 11 11.74 10.16 7.33
N ASP A 12 11.90 11.47 7.50
CA ASP A 12 10.97 12.30 8.28
C ASP A 12 9.73 12.74 7.49
N VAL A 13 9.74 12.60 6.16
CA VAL A 13 8.55 12.90 5.33
C VAL A 13 7.68 11.66 5.23
N MET A 14 6.82 11.47 6.23
CA MET A 14 5.78 10.44 6.22
C MET A 14 4.87 10.62 4.99
N ARG A 15 5.01 9.75 3.98
CA ARG A 15 4.26 9.87 2.73
C ARG A 15 3.01 9.00 2.76
N GLU A 16 1.88 9.66 3.00
CA GLU A 16 0.55 9.05 2.86
C GLU A 16 0.08 9.05 1.40
N ILE A 17 -0.49 7.93 0.96
CA ILE A 17 -1.23 7.85 -0.31
C ILE A 17 -2.67 7.38 -0.10
N ALA A 18 -3.61 8.01 -0.79
CA ALA A 18 -5.01 7.61 -0.79
C ALA A 18 -5.34 6.71 -1.99
N ILE A 19 -5.90 5.53 -1.74
CA ILE A 19 -6.29 4.58 -2.78
C ILE A 19 -7.69 4.04 -2.50
N GLN A 20 -8.52 3.97 -3.53
CA GLN A 20 -9.82 3.32 -3.45
C GLN A 20 -9.65 1.80 -3.27
N GLU A 21 -10.42 1.21 -2.37
CA GLU A 21 -10.37 -0.23 -2.07
C GLU A 21 -10.58 -1.07 -3.34
N LYS A 22 -11.49 -0.64 -4.23
CA LYS A 22 -11.75 -1.31 -5.50
C LYS A 22 -10.52 -1.44 -6.40
N ASP A 23 -9.50 -0.60 -6.21
CA ASP A 23 -8.24 -0.59 -6.96
C ASP A 23 -7.15 -1.42 -6.29
N LEU A 24 -7.43 -1.98 -5.11
CA LEU A 24 -6.53 -2.82 -4.33
C LEU A 24 -6.98 -4.29 -4.38
N ALA A 25 -6.00 -5.18 -4.39
CA ALA A 25 -6.18 -6.58 -4.03
C ALA A 25 -5.60 -6.77 -2.63
N LEU A 26 -6.46 -7.06 -1.66
CA LEU A 26 -6.09 -7.28 -0.26
C LEU A 26 -5.78 -8.76 -0.01
N GLN A 27 -4.58 -9.05 0.47
CA GLN A 27 -4.19 -10.41 0.84
C GLN A 27 -4.32 -10.63 2.34
N TRP A 28 -5.23 -11.54 2.71
CA TRP A 28 -5.46 -11.95 4.09
C TRP A 28 -4.74 -13.27 4.40
N ARG A 29 -4.16 -13.39 5.60
CA ARG A 29 -3.63 -14.66 6.10
C ARG A 29 -4.76 -15.69 6.15
N GLY A 30 -4.62 -16.81 5.44
CA GLY A 30 -5.67 -17.83 5.34
C GLY A 30 -7.02 -17.31 4.80
N GLY A 31 -7.04 -16.20 4.06
CA GLY A 31 -8.26 -15.62 3.47
C GLY A 31 -9.21 -14.90 4.43
N LYS A 32 -9.02 -15.02 5.75
CA LYS A 32 -9.87 -14.43 6.79
C LYS A 32 -9.13 -13.79 7.98
N GLY A 33 -7.83 -14.05 8.11
CA GLY A 33 -7.00 -13.58 9.23
C GLY A 33 -6.52 -12.14 9.07
N GLN A 34 -5.25 -11.90 9.41
CA GLN A 34 -4.61 -10.58 9.32
C GLN A 34 -4.34 -10.14 7.88
N LEU A 35 -4.42 -8.84 7.60
CA LEU A 35 -3.98 -8.25 6.34
C LEU A 35 -2.45 -8.33 6.24
N LEU A 36 -1.95 -9.01 5.21
CA LEU A 36 -0.51 -9.22 5.01
C LEU A 36 0.09 -8.18 4.07
N TYR A 37 -0.54 -7.98 2.93
CA TYR A 37 -0.14 -6.99 1.95
C TYR A 37 -1.33 -6.54 1.11
N VAL A 38 -1.19 -5.37 0.50
CA VAL A 38 -2.09 -4.88 -0.54
C VAL A 38 -1.31 -4.74 -1.85
N LYS A 39 -1.96 -5.11 -2.95
CA LYS A 39 -1.40 -5.01 -4.30
C LYS A 39 -2.27 -4.12 -5.15
N LEU A 40 -1.68 -3.18 -5.90
CA LEU A 40 -2.47 -2.39 -6.86
C LEU A 40 -2.94 -3.26 -8.01
N LYS A 41 -4.20 -3.08 -8.42
CA LYS A 41 -4.75 -3.69 -9.64
C LYS A 41 -4.17 -3.03 -10.89
N LYS A 42 -4.34 -3.67 -12.03
CA LYS A 42 -3.73 -3.29 -13.32
C LYS A 42 -3.96 -1.82 -13.69
N ALA A 43 -5.22 -1.38 -13.71
CA ALA A 43 -5.55 -0.01 -14.12
C ALA A 43 -4.85 1.03 -13.25
N LYS A 44 -4.98 0.90 -11.92
CA LYS A 44 -4.34 1.81 -10.97
C LYS A 44 -2.81 1.74 -10.99
N THR A 45 -2.24 0.57 -11.26
CA THR A 45 -0.79 0.41 -11.44
C THR A 45 -0.29 1.23 -12.62
N LEU A 46 -0.98 1.15 -13.77
CA LEU A 46 -0.60 1.89 -14.97
C LEU A 46 -0.78 3.39 -14.77
N GLU A 47 -1.91 3.81 -14.18
CA GLU A 47 -2.18 5.21 -13.82
C GLU A 47 -1.09 5.77 -12.89
N ALA A 48 -0.77 5.06 -11.80
CA ALA A 48 0.25 5.49 -10.85
C ALA A 48 1.64 5.58 -11.49
N ARG A 49 1.94 4.71 -12.47
CA ARG A 49 3.20 4.74 -13.21
C ARG A 49 3.27 5.92 -14.18
N VAL A 50 2.23 6.15 -14.98
CA VAL A 50 2.17 7.25 -15.95
C VAL A 50 2.26 8.60 -15.24
N ASN A 51 1.58 8.73 -14.10
CA ASN A 51 1.55 9.97 -13.31
C ASN A 51 2.72 10.09 -12.32
N ASN A 52 3.69 9.17 -12.33
CA ASN A 52 4.81 9.12 -11.39
C ASN A 52 4.42 9.14 -9.90
N ILE A 53 3.19 8.74 -9.58
CA ILE A 53 2.68 8.69 -8.20
C ILE A 53 3.42 7.59 -7.43
N ILE A 54 3.49 6.38 -7.99
CA ILE A 54 4.21 5.25 -7.39
C ILE A 54 5.11 4.65 -8.46
N THR A 55 6.40 4.67 -8.20
CA THR A 55 7.47 4.22 -9.07
C THR A 55 8.44 3.35 -8.29
N PRO A 56 9.27 2.52 -8.95
CA PRO A 56 10.31 1.75 -8.26
C PRO A 56 11.27 2.60 -7.43
N LYS A 57 11.45 3.88 -7.77
CA LYS A 57 12.37 4.79 -7.06
C LYS A 57 11.79 5.33 -5.75
N ASN A 58 10.48 5.53 -5.69
CA ASN A 58 9.81 6.23 -4.58
C ASN A 58 8.82 5.36 -3.80
N ILE A 59 8.65 4.08 -4.18
CA ILE A 59 7.70 3.18 -3.52
C ILE A 59 8.02 2.96 -2.02
N HIS A 60 9.31 3.00 -1.65
CA HIS A 60 9.76 2.87 -0.27
C HIS A 60 9.53 4.12 0.58
N GLU A 61 9.17 5.25 -0.03
CA GLU A 61 8.81 6.46 0.71
C GLU A 61 7.38 6.37 1.28
N VAL A 62 6.53 5.50 0.72
CA VAL A 62 5.13 5.35 1.13
C VAL A 62 5.04 4.56 2.41
N ASP A 63 4.77 5.24 3.52
CA ASP A 63 4.65 4.62 4.85
C ASP A 63 3.20 4.35 5.27
N THR A 64 2.24 5.00 4.60
CA THR A 64 0.82 4.93 4.96
C THR A 64 -0.04 4.86 3.72
N ILE A 65 -0.97 3.89 3.70
CA ILE A 65 -2.02 3.81 2.68
C ILE A 65 -3.36 4.12 3.35
N LYS A 66 -3.99 5.19 2.90
CA LYS A 66 -5.37 5.53 3.22
C LYS A 66 -6.29 4.81 2.26
N ILE A 67 -6.92 3.74 2.73
CA ILE A 67 -7.87 2.93 1.96
C ILE A 67 -9.24 3.61 2.02
N ILE A 68 -9.84 3.86 0.86
CA ILE A 68 -11.14 4.53 0.74
C ILE A 68 -12.19 3.56 0.19
N ARG A 69 -13.35 3.43 0.86
CA ARG A 69 -14.51 2.66 0.39
C ARG A 69 -15.78 3.26 0.97
N ASN A 70 -16.78 3.53 0.12
CA ASN A 70 -18.10 4.04 0.51
C ASN A 70 -18.04 5.26 1.45
N ASN A 71 -17.26 6.30 1.10
CA ASN A 71 -16.99 7.50 1.89
C ASN A 71 -16.35 7.27 3.28
N ARG A 72 -15.95 6.04 3.59
CA ARG A 72 -15.17 5.72 4.78
C ARG A 72 -13.71 5.56 4.41
N THR A 73 -12.84 5.83 5.37
CA THR A 73 -11.41 5.74 5.19
C THR A 73 -10.76 4.98 6.33
N PHE A 74 -9.77 4.16 6.01
CA PHE A 74 -8.97 3.46 7.00
C PHE A 74 -7.49 3.54 6.62
N ASN A 75 -6.67 4.02 7.54
CA ASN A 75 -5.23 4.17 7.33
C ASN A 75 -4.50 2.90 7.78
N VAL A 76 -3.66 2.35 6.90
CA VAL A 76 -2.75 1.24 7.22
C VAL A 76 -1.31 1.68 7.06
N LYS A 77 -0.49 1.38 8.06
CA LYS A 77 0.96 1.54 8.01
C LYS A 77 1.58 0.43 7.17
N VAL A 78 2.61 0.79 6.44
CA VAL A 78 3.32 -0.03 5.48
C VAL A 78 4.73 -0.31 5.97
N ALA A 79 5.16 -1.57 5.85
CA ALA A 79 6.56 -1.94 5.99
C ALA A 79 7.32 -1.49 4.74
N THR A 80 7.81 -0.25 4.76
CA THR A 80 8.50 0.42 3.64
C THR A 80 9.65 -0.42 3.09
N GLU A 81 10.45 -1.02 3.98
CA GLU A 81 11.60 -1.88 3.64
C GLU A 81 11.21 -3.18 2.92
N LYS A 82 9.99 -3.68 3.13
CA LYS A 82 9.50 -4.94 2.51
C LYS A 82 8.74 -4.70 1.22
N THR A 83 8.28 -3.47 1.01
CA THR A 83 7.46 -3.07 -0.12
C THR A 83 8.22 -3.25 -1.44
N THR A 84 7.56 -3.73 -2.48
CA THR A 84 8.25 -4.12 -3.72
C THR A 84 7.32 -4.11 -4.93
N TYR A 85 7.88 -4.32 -6.11
CA TYR A 85 7.12 -4.60 -7.32
C TYR A 85 7.07 -6.12 -7.57
N ARG A 86 5.87 -6.65 -7.82
CA ARG A 86 5.69 -8.06 -8.20
C ARG A 86 5.16 -8.16 -9.62
N ARG A 87 5.76 -9.06 -10.41
CA ARG A 87 5.30 -9.40 -11.76
C ARG A 87 3.83 -9.80 -11.73
N SER A 88 3.06 -9.30 -12.69
CA SER A 88 1.69 -9.75 -12.91
C SER A 88 1.68 -11.21 -13.35
N PHE A 89 0.59 -11.92 -13.08
CA PHE A 89 0.43 -13.30 -13.54
C PHE A 89 0.56 -13.41 -15.06
N SER A 90 0.05 -12.42 -15.79
CA SER A 90 0.19 -12.34 -17.25
C SER A 90 1.59 -11.98 -17.77
N GLY A 91 2.53 -11.63 -16.88
CA GLY A 91 3.87 -11.20 -17.26
C GLY A 91 3.95 -9.86 -18.01
N LYS A 92 2.86 -9.09 -18.10
CA LYS A 92 2.80 -7.85 -18.90
C LYS A 92 3.17 -6.58 -18.14
N TYR A 93 3.14 -6.62 -16.81
CA TYR A 93 3.46 -5.46 -15.97
C TYR A 93 3.93 -5.90 -14.59
N ASP A 94 4.63 -5.00 -13.89
CA ASP A 94 4.96 -5.16 -12.49
C ASP A 94 4.05 -4.24 -11.67
N ALA A 95 3.46 -4.79 -10.62
CA ALA A 95 2.54 -4.04 -9.76
C ALA A 95 3.18 -3.78 -8.39
N PRO A 96 2.98 -2.57 -7.83
CA PRO A 96 3.43 -2.28 -6.48
C PRO A 96 2.65 -3.12 -5.46
N VAL A 97 3.38 -3.66 -4.49
CA VAL A 97 2.92 -4.50 -3.39
C VAL A 97 3.44 -3.92 -2.09
N PHE A 98 2.53 -3.50 -1.24
CA PHE A 98 2.80 -2.87 0.04
C PHE A 98 2.48 -3.87 1.16
N TYR A 99 3.48 -4.23 1.96
CA TYR A 99 3.27 -5.10 3.11
C TYR A 99 2.76 -4.27 4.28
N ILE A 100 1.77 -4.80 4.99
CA ILE A 100 1.06 -4.04 6.02
C ILE A 100 1.65 -4.37 7.40
N GLU A 101 1.97 -3.33 8.16
CA GLU A 101 2.39 -3.43 9.56
C GLU A 101 1.21 -3.31 10.52
N THR A 102 0.21 -2.51 10.17
CA THR A 102 -1.00 -2.34 10.99
C THR A 102 -1.68 -3.69 11.19
N PRO A 103 -1.77 -4.21 12.43
CA PRO A 103 -2.46 -5.45 12.68
C PRO A 103 -3.96 -5.21 12.51
N ILE A 104 -4.55 -5.76 11.45
CA ILE A 104 -5.99 -5.72 11.23
C ILE A 104 -6.49 -7.05 10.70
N THR A 105 -7.55 -7.57 11.29
CA THR A 105 -8.26 -8.76 10.81
C THR A 105 -9.29 -8.41 9.76
N LYS A 106 -9.65 -9.38 8.91
CA LYS A 106 -10.72 -9.18 7.92
C LYS A 106 -12.04 -8.79 8.56
N ALA A 107 -12.37 -9.36 9.73
CA ALA A 107 -13.61 -9.05 10.43
C ALA A 107 -13.68 -7.58 10.88
N GLU A 108 -12.59 -7.05 11.43
CA GLU A 108 -12.50 -5.64 11.82
C GLU A 108 -12.55 -4.72 10.60
N TYR A 109 -11.82 -5.08 9.54
CA TYR A 109 -11.84 -4.34 8.28
C TYR A 109 -13.24 -4.23 7.69
N GLU A 110 -13.99 -5.33 7.61
CA GLU A 110 -15.36 -5.30 7.11
C GLU A 110 -16.28 -4.52 8.06
N ARG A 111 -16.06 -4.55 9.38
CA ARG A 111 -16.84 -3.70 10.31
C ARG A 111 -16.62 -2.21 10.04
N ILE A 112 -15.38 -1.79 9.81
CA ILE A 112 -15.07 -0.38 9.51
C ILE A 112 -15.83 0.09 8.27
N PHE A 113 -15.83 -0.71 7.20
CA PHE A 113 -16.40 -0.31 5.92
C PHE A 113 -17.89 -0.65 5.72
N ASN A 114 -18.45 -1.61 6.47
CA ASN A 114 -19.84 -2.06 6.33
C ASN A 114 -20.72 -1.75 7.55
N SER A 115 -20.19 -1.15 8.62
CA SER A 115 -21.09 -0.57 9.64
C SER A 115 -22.03 0.40 8.92
N LYS A 116 -23.32 0.33 9.21
CA LYS A 116 -24.26 1.36 8.78
C LYS A 116 -24.00 2.64 9.58
#